data_AF-B1LMD8-F1
#
_entry.id   AF-B1LMD8-F1
#
_cell.length_a   1.000
_cell.length_b   1.000
_cell.length_c   1.000
_cell.angle_alpha   90.00
_cell.angle_beta   90.00
_cell.angle_gamma   90.00
#
_symmetry.space_group_name_H-M   'P 1'
#
loop_
_entity.id
_entity.type
_entity.pdbx_description
1 polymer ?
#
loop_
_entity_poly.entity_id
_entity_poly.type
_entity_poly.pdbx_seq_one_letter_code
_entity_poly.pdbx_strand_id
1 'polypeptide(L)'
;MKKWMMFFASLILLVMSVGTPKSYARDKLTSATFDSVKIYYGMGRAGFTTGALHVTVLTPGEVAYGVYNTTGYIGTDARVVSWTGSGPAPTLTLVDYSSTDNSFCPGINTTLFRCAYETFKVTVQSDNYGCPWIASFYEVSDQHAYGIYTGPTDHATACPTIPVTSFDISWNENYVSHSKALQLQSNGSTITTTLSTYLMQDGKLCDGSVFDNRGAYCRVVSELLTFTSYGCDKSTVTVSPTRHPVTDKQLHDIVVKVNTSSRQPIDSTCRFQYVLNEL
;
A
#
# COMPACT_ATOMS: atom_id res chain seq x y z
N MET A 1 -52.25 57.35 -21.90
CA MET A 1 -51.77 56.66 -20.68
C MET A 1 -51.69 55.17 -20.96
N LYS A 2 -50.60 54.48 -20.51
CA LYS A 2 -50.09 53.13 -20.92
C LYS A 2 -49.36 53.15 -22.28
N LYS A 3 -48.16 52.60 -22.49
CA LYS A 3 -47.34 51.56 -21.84
C LYS A 3 -45.85 51.83 -22.18
N TRP A 4 -44.96 51.91 -21.19
CA TRP A 4 -43.91 50.92 -20.84
C TRP A 4 -42.71 50.82 -21.81
N MET A 5 -41.60 51.41 -21.38
CA MET A 5 -40.22 51.19 -21.84
C MET A 5 -39.83 49.73 -21.60
N MET A 6 -39.27 49.07 -22.63
CA MET A 6 -38.50 47.84 -22.46
C MET A 6 -37.01 48.18 -22.53
N PHE A 7 -36.32 48.05 -21.39
CA PHE A 7 -34.87 47.96 -21.31
C PHE A 7 -34.46 46.51 -21.59
N PHE A 8 -33.56 46.31 -22.55
CA PHE A 8 -32.88 45.04 -22.78
C PHE A 8 -31.86 44.80 -21.65
N ALA A 9 -32.13 43.84 -20.77
CA ALA A 9 -31.16 43.30 -19.84
C ALA A 9 -30.42 42.14 -20.52
N SER A 10 -29.16 42.38 -20.89
CA SER A 10 -28.24 41.35 -21.38
C SER A 10 -27.76 40.51 -20.19
N LEU A 11 -28.30 39.30 -20.06
CA LEU A 11 -27.87 38.31 -19.06
C LEU A 11 -26.60 37.61 -19.57
N ILE A 12 -25.44 38.01 -19.05
CA ILE A 12 -24.19 37.26 -19.26
C ILE A 12 -24.25 36.03 -18.34
N LEU A 13 -24.39 34.85 -18.92
CA LEU A 13 -24.25 33.58 -18.21
C LEU A 13 -22.75 33.29 -18.04
N LEU A 14 -22.25 33.54 -16.83
CA LEU A 14 -20.93 33.08 -16.40
C LEU A 14 -21.03 31.57 -16.14
N VAL A 15 -20.68 30.76 -17.13
CA VAL A 15 -20.54 29.30 -16.95
C VAL A 15 -19.25 29.07 -16.17
N MET A 16 -19.34 29.07 -14.83
CA MET A 16 -18.29 28.50 -14.00
C MET A 16 -18.32 26.98 -14.22
N SER A 17 -17.37 26.48 -14.99
CA SER A 17 -17.04 25.06 -15.07
C SER A 17 -16.42 24.63 -13.74
N VAL A 18 -17.26 24.47 -12.72
CA VAL A 18 -16.92 23.67 -11.55
C VAL A 18 -16.90 22.23 -12.08
N GLY A 19 -15.69 21.72 -12.36
CA GLY A 19 -15.49 20.33 -12.69
C GLY A 19 -16.13 19.49 -11.58
N THR A 20 -17.25 18.86 -11.88
CA THR A 20 -17.82 17.85 -11.01
C THR A 20 -16.76 16.76 -10.85
N PRO A 21 -16.41 16.36 -9.62
CA PRO A 21 -15.54 15.19 -9.45
C PRO A 21 -16.20 14.04 -10.19
N LYS A 22 -15.47 13.41 -11.10
CA LYS A 22 -15.93 12.23 -11.84
C LYS A 22 -16.43 11.24 -10.79
N SER A 23 -17.74 11.01 -10.77
CA SER A 23 -18.33 9.95 -9.98
C SER A 23 -17.80 8.65 -10.59
N TYR A 24 -16.83 8.02 -9.92
CA TYR A 24 -16.25 6.73 -10.31
C TYR A 24 -17.21 5.55 -10.09
N ALA A 25 -18.48 5.81 -9.78
CA ALA A 25 -19.48 4.80 -9.56
C ALA A 25 -20.24 4.52 -10.86
N ARG A 26 -19.75 3.57 -11.66
CA ARG A 26 -20.56 2.85 -12.64
C ARG A 26 -19.88 1.55 -13.08
N ASP A 27 -20.18 0.49 -12.34
CA ASP A 27 -20.78 -0.75 -12.82
C ASP A 27 -20.48 -1.89 -11.82
N LYS A 28 -21.49 -2.71 -11.53
CA LYS A 28 -21.34 -3.88 -10.66
C LYS A 28 -20.44 -4.88 -11.39
N LEU A 29 -19.21 -5.04 -10.92
CA LEU A 29 -18.26 -5.99 -11.52
C LEU A 29 -18.70 -7.43 -11.23
N THR A 30 -18.75 -8.25 -12.27
CA THR A 30 -18.73 -9.71 -12.21
C THR A 30 -17.34 -10.20 -11.75
N SER A 31 -17.23 -11.43 -11.27
CA SER A 31 -15.96 -12.06 -10.85
C SER A 31 -14.80 -11.71 -11.78
N ALA A 32 -13.62 -11.41 -11.22
CA ALA A 32 -12.43 -11.09 -11.99
C ALA A 32 -11.47 -12.29 -12.00
N THR A 33 -10.99 -12.63 -13.19
CA THR A 33 -9.97 -13.67 -13.39
C THR A 33 -8.77 -13.04 -14.05
N PHE A 34 -7.59 -13.27 -13.45
CA PHE A 34 -6.30 -12.86 -13.95
C PHE A 34 -5.53 -14.12 -14.33
N ASP A 35 -5.24 -14.30 -15.61
CA ASP A 35 -4.62 -15.54 -16.08
C ASP A 35 -3.11 -15.64 -15.78
N SER A 36 -2.48 -14.57 -15.30
CA SER A 36 -1.03 -14.54 -15.10
C SER A 36 -0.60 -13.52 -14.03
N VAL A 37 -0.80 -13.83 -12.76
CA VAL A 37 -0.22 -13.10 -11.62
C VAL A 37 1.10 -13.76 -11.24
N LYS A 38 2.22 -13.02 -11.18
CA LYS A 38 3.55 -13.59 -10.99
C LYS A 38 4.10 -13.21 -9.62
N ILE A 39 4.15 -14.19 -8.73
CA ILE A 39 4.57 -14.01 -7.34
C ILE A 39 6.01 -14.51 -7.21
N TYR A 40 6.90 -13.66 -6.69
CA TYR A 40 8.29 -14.00 -6.45
C TYR A 40 8.49 -14.49 -5.02
N TYR A 41 9.36 -15.49 -4.85
CA TYR A 41 9.60 -16.13 -3.57
C TYR A 41 11.05 -16.65 -3.45
N GLY A 42 11.41 -17.04 -2.23
CA GLY A 42 12.71 -17.61 -1.92
C GLY A 42 12.66 -19.13 -2.02
N MET A 43 13.16 -19.69 -3.13
CA MET A 43 13.31 -21.13 -3.22
C MET A 43 14.57 -21.57 -2.47
N GLY A 44 14.45 -22.45 -1.48
CA GLY A 44 15.59 -22.90 -0.68
C GLY A 44 16.67 -23.58 -1.51
N ARG A 45 17.94 -23.32 -1.17
CA ARG A 45 19.11 -23.97 -1.80
C ARG A 45 19.49 -25.28 -1.12
N ALA A 46 19.11 -25.47 0.14
CA ALA A 46 19.39 -26.67 0.92
C ALA A 46 18.31 -26.88 2.00
N GLY A 47 18.01 -28.15 2.31
CA GLY A 47 17.03 -28.49 3.36
C GLY A 47 15.56 -28.31 2.94
N PHE A 48 14.66 -28.50 3.90
CA PHE A 48 13.22 -28.35 3.71
C PHE A 48 12.83 -26.86 3.81
N THR A 49 12.16 -26.35 2.78
CA THR A 49 11.63 -24.98 2.75
C THR A 49 10.12 -25.04 2.62
N THR A 50 9.42 -24.25 3.43
CA THR A 50 7.96 -24.08 3.30
C THR A 50 7.65 -22.72 2.73
N GLY A 51 6.67 -22.67 1.83
CA GLY A 51 6.07 -21.44 1.33
C GLY A 51 4.69 -21.24 1.92
N ALA A 52 4.41 -20.02 2.39
CA ALA A 52 3.07 -19.57 2.74
C ALA A 52 2.71 -18.39 1.83
N LEU A 53 1.71 -18.59 0.97
CA LEU A 53 1.22 -17.54 0.09
C LEU A 53 0.17 -16.72 0.84
N HIS A 54 0.48 -15.46 1.05
CA HIS A 54 -0.41 -14.48 1.68
C HIS A 54 -1.18 -13.72 0.61
N VAL A 55 -2.49 -13.61 0.82
CA VAL A 55 -3.39 -12.87 -0.06
C VAL A 55 -4.12 -11.82 0.75
N THR A 56 -4.22 -10.62 0.22
CA THR A 56 -5.10 -9.57 0.76
C THR A 56 -6.05 -9.12 -0.33
N VAL A 57 -7.34 -9.00 -0.03
CA VAL A 57 -8.33 -8.42 -0.94
C VAL A 57 -8.91 -7.19 -0.27
N LEU A 58 -8.61 -6.03 -0.85
CA LEU A 58 -9.12 -4.73 -0.43
C LEU A 58 -10.33 -4.39 -1.29
N THR A 59 -11.47 -4.16 -0.65
CA THR A 59 -12.70 -3.71 -1.30
C THR A 59 -13.19 -2.43 -0.63
N PRO A 60 -14.25 -1.78 -1.16
CA PRO A 60 -14.85 -0.65 -0.47
C PRO A 60 -15.43 -0.99 0.90
N GLY A 61 -16.00 -2.19 1.05
CA GLY A 61 -16.69 -2.62 2.26
C GLY A 61 -15.84 -3.43 3.25
N GLU A 62 -14.73 -4.03 2.82
CA GLU A 62 -13.90 -4.88 3.68
C GLU A 62 -12.43 -4.94 3.26
N VAL A 63 -11.60 -5.39 4.20
CA VAL A 63 -10.23 -5.86 3.94
C VAL A 63 -10.14 -7.30 4.42
N ALA A 64 -9.95 -8.22 3.48
CA ALA A 64 -9.89 -9.65 3.74
C ALA A 64 -8.47 -10.17 3.58
N TYR A 65 -8.07 -11.09 4.46
CA TYR A 65 -6.75 -11.71 4.48
C TYR A 65 -6.87 -13.22 4.31
N GLY A 66 -5.96 -13.80 3.55
CA GLY A 66 -5.87 -15.23 3.33
C GLY A 66 -4.44 -15.75 3.43
N VAL A 67 -4.32 -17.00 3.86
CA VAL A 67 -3.07 -17.76 3.82
C VAL A 67 -3.33 -19.06 3.07
N TYR A 68 -2.45 -19.37 2.12
CA TYR A 68 -2.54 -20.54 1.25
C TYR A 68 -1.24 -21.33 1.32
N ASN A 69 -1.36 -22.65 1.24
CA ASN A 69 -0.23 -23.51 0.92
C ASN A 69 -0.18 -23.71 -0.58
N THR A 70 0.95 -23.37 -1.19
CA THR A 70 1.17 -23.57 -2.62
C THR A 70 1.35 -25.07 -2.90
N THR A 71 0.88 -25.50 -4.07
CA THR A 71 1.01 -26.89 -4.52
C THR A 71 2.17 -26.96 -5.50
N GLY A 72 3.00 -28.01 -5.46
CA GLY A 72 4.14 -28.14 -6.37
C GLY A 72 3.79 -28.59 -7.80
N TYR A 73 2.50 -28.66 -8.15
CA TYR A 73 2.03 -29.24 -9.40
C TYR A 73 1.26 -28.20 -10.23
N ILE A 74 1.64 -28.06 -11.50
CA ILE A 74 0.93 -27.18 -12.43
C ILE A 74 -0.50 -27.71 -12.64
N GLY A 75 -1.47 -26.80 -12.67
CA GLY A 75 -2.89 -27.09 -12.84
C GLY A 75 -3.62 -27.42 -11.54
N THR A 76 -2.96 -27.38 -10.38
CA THR A 76 -3.61 -27.56 -9.08
C THR A 76 -3.80 -26.24 -8.35
N ASP A 77 -4.89 -26.16 -7.59
CA ASP A 77 -5.22 -25.00 -6.77
C ASP A 77 -4.40 -24.98 -5.48
N ALA A 78 -3.91 -23.80 -5.10
CA ALA A 78 -3.33 -23.58 -3.78
C ALA A 78 -4.39 -23.84 -2.70
N ARG A 79 -3.99 -24.55 -1.64
CA ARG A 79 -4.91 -24.93 -0.57
C ARG A 79 -5.09 -23.76 0.39
N VAL A 80 -6.33 -23.28 0.53
CA VAL A 80 -6.69 -22.30 1.58
C VAL A 80 -6.39 -22.89 2.96
N VAL A 81 -5.57 -22.19 3.74
CA VAL A 81 -5.30 -22.49 5.15
C VAL A 81 -6.20 -21.65 6.05
N SER A 82 -6.32 -20.36 5.75
CA SER A 82 -7.22 -19.43 6.43
C SER A 82 -7.73 -18.35 5.48
N TRP A 83 -8.90 -17.82 5.78
CA TRP A 83 -9.53 -16.72 5.07
C TRP A 83 -10.41 -15.92 6.03
N THR A 84 -10.30 -14.59 6.02
CA THR A 84 -11.06 -13.71 6.91
C THR A 84 -12.18 -12.94 6.21
N GLY A 85 -12.28 -13.01 4.88
CA GLY A 85 -13.29 -12.29 4.12
C GLY A 85 -14.68 -12.87 4.31
N SER A 86 -15.70 -12.01 4.15
CA SER A 86 -17.10 -12.43 4.24
C SER A 86 -17.53 -13.28 3.04
N GLY A 87 -16.95 -13.01 1.87
CA GLY A 87 -17.09 -13.81 0.65
C GLY A 87 -16.17 -15.03 0.59
N PRO A 88 -16.26 -15.83 -0.48
CA PRO A 88 -15.36 -16.97 -0.69
C PRO A 88 -13.93 -16.51 -0.95
N ALA A 89 -12.97 -17.32 -0.51
CA ALA A 89 -11.55 -17.05 -0.72
C ALA A 89 -11.18 -17.11 -2.22
N PRO A 90 -10.26 -16.26 -2.70
CA PRO A 90 -9.76 -16.35 -4.07
C PRO A 90 -9.26 -17.75 -4.46
N THR A 91 -9.53 -18.17 -5.68
CA THR A 91 -8.97 -19.41 -6.24
C THR A 91 -7.65 -19.11 -6.93
N LEU A 92 -6.59 -19.83 -6.59
CA LEU A 92 -5.24 -19.62 -7.10
C LEU A 92 -4.75 -20.92 -7.74
N THR A 93 -4.83 -21.03 -9.07
CA THR A 93 -4.36 -22.21 -9.80
C THR A 93 -2.94 -21.98 -10.28
N LEU A 94 -2.00 -22.84 -9.91
CA LEU A 94 -0.61 -22.73 -10.36
C LEU A 94 -0.51 -23.02 -11.86
N VAL A 95 0.06 -22.11 -12.64
CA VAL A 95 0.20 -22.26 -14.11
C VAL A 95 1.64 -22.38 -14.58
N ASP A 96 2.60 -21.79 -13.87
CA ASP A 96 4.03 -21.89 -14.19
C ASP A 96 4.87 -21.65 -12.94
N TYR A 97 6.10 -22.15 -12.91
CA TYR A 97 7.09 -21.76 -11.91
C TYR A 97 8.51 -21.99 -12.42
N SER A 98 9.44 -21.13 -12.02
CA SER A 98 10.85 -21.31 -12.35
C SER A 98 11.76 -20.48 -11.45
N SER A 99 13.07 -20.73 -11.54
CA SER A 99 14.08 -19.84 -10.95
C SER A 99 14.30 -18.60 -11.82
N THR A 100 14.66 -17.48 -11.22
CA THR A 100 14.93 -16.22 -11.91
C THR A 100 16.10 -15.45 -11.28
N ASP A 101 16.43 -14.27 -11.82
CA ASP A 101 17.47 -13.40 -11.29
C ASP A 101 17.12 -12.85 -9.89
N ASN A 102 18.12 -12.70 -9.04
CA ASN A 102 17.93 -12.16 -7.68
C ASN A 102 17.46 -10.69 -7.68
N SER A 103 17.60 -9.96 -8.79
CA SER A 103 17.06 -8.60 -8.93
C SER A 103 15.55 -8.52 -8.74
N PHE A 104 14.82 -9.61 -8.96
CA PHE A 104 13.37 -9.70 -8.73
C PHE A 104 13.00 -10.04 -7.27
N CYS A 105 13.98 -10.44 -6.46
CA CYS A 105 13.79 -10.77 -5.05
C CYS A 105 14.63 -9.82 -4.17
N PRO A 106 14.23 -8.54 -4.02
CA PRO A 106 15.01 -7.59 -3.22
C PRO A 106 15.16 -8.08 -1.79
N GLY A 107 16.37 -7.90 -1.23
CA GLY A 107 16.69 -8.30 0.15
C GLY A 107 16.86 -9.80 0.38
N ILE A 108 16.81 -10.63 -0.68
CA ILE A 108 16.98 -12.08 -0.53
C ILE A 108 18.38 -12.44 -0.02
N ASN A 109 18.44 -13.33 0.98
CA ASN A 109 19.72 -13.92 1.39
C ASN A 109 20.09 -15.06 0.41
N THR A 110 20.98 -14.75 -0.53
CA THR A 110 21.38 -15.68 -1.60
C THR A 110 22.17 -16.89 -1.12
N THR A 111 22.60 -16.91 0.15
CA THR A 111 23.24 -18.09 0.76
C THR A 111 22.20 -19.17 1.10
N LEU A 112 21.01 -18.75 1.50
CA LEU A 112 19.92 -19.64 1.90
C LEU A 112 18.98 -19.91 0.73
N PHE A 113 18.59 -18.87 0.01
CA PHE A 113 17.57 -18.93 -1.03
C PHE A 113 18.16 -18.64 -2.43
N ARG A 114 17.46 -19.09 -3.47
CA ARG A 114 17.55 -18.58 -4.83
C ARG A 114 16.22 -17.91 -5.17
N CYS A 115 16.26 -16.82 -5.94
CA CYS A 115 15.04 -16.19 -6.39
C CYS A 115 14.28 -17.12 -7.36
N ALA A 116 12.99 -17.24 -7.15
CA ALA A 116 12.08 -18.00 -8.00
C ALA A 116 10.75 -17.27 -8.12
N TYR A 117 9.93 -17.71 -9.06
CA TYR A 117 8.57 -17.23 -9.21
C TYR A 117 7.60 -18.40 -9.37
N GLU A 118 6.37 -18.16 -8.95
CA GLU A 118 5.18 -18.93 -9.31
C GLU A 118 4.23 -18.00 -10.06
N THR A 119 3.67 -18.48 -11.16
CA THR A 119 2.61 -17.77 -11.89
C THR A 119 1.30 -18.45 -11.58
N PHE A 120 0.30 -17.68 -11.18
CA PHE A 120 -1.02 -18.16 -10.86
C PHE A 120 -2.07 -17.58 -11.81
N LYS A 121 -3.03 -18.44 -12.16
CA LYS A 121 -4.35 -17.99 -12.57
C LYS A 121 -5.15 -17.71 -11.31
N VAL A 122 -5.50 -16.45 -11.10
CA VAL A 122 -6.21 -15.97 -9.91
C VAL A 122 -7.64 -15.65 -10.26
N THR A 123 -8.60 -16.22 -9.55
CA THR A 123 -10.00 -15.85 -9.63
C THR A 123 -10.47 -15.27 -8.30
N VAL A 124 -10.79 -13.98 -8.29
CA VAL A 124 -11.44 -13.31 -7.17
C VAL A 124 -12.93 -13.30 -7.47
N GLN A 125 -13.70 -14.10 -6.73
CA GLN A 125 -15.15 -14.12 -6.88
C GLN A 125 -15.71 -12.78 -6.43
N SER A 126 -16.65 -12.22 -7.21
CA SER A 126 -17.20 -10.89 -6.96
C SER A 126 -18.47 -10.97 -6.13
N ASP A 127 -18.52 -10.22 -5.03
CA ASP A 127 -19.75 -9.92 -4.29
C ASP A 127 -20.34 -8.54 -4.64
N ASN A 128 -20.10 -8.04 -5.87
CA ASN A 128 -20.44 -6.68 -6.33
C ASN A 128 -19.63 -5.55 -5.66
N TYR A 129 -18.34 -5.76 -5.40
CA TYR A 129 -17.50 -4.83 -4.63
C TYR A 129 -17.47 -3.38 -5.18
N GLY A 130 -17.68 -3.18 -6.49
CA GLY A 130 -17.48 -1.88 -7.14
C GLY A 130 -16.00 -1.45 -7.09
N CYS A 131 -15.63 -0.41 -7.84
CA CYS A 131 -14.27 0.13 -7.78
C CYS A 131 -14.14 1.25 -6.73
N PRO A 132 -12.97 1.37 -6.07
CA PRO A 132 -11.74 0.62 -6.33
C PRO A 132 -11.65 -0.65 -5.47
N TRP A 133 -10.97 -1.67 -5.99
CA TRP A 133 -10.56 -2.85 -5.25
C TRP A 133 -9.21 -3.33 -5.77
N ILE A 134 -8.44 -4.04 -4.95
CA ILE A 134 -7.16 -4.64 -5.34
C ILE A 134 -6.94 -5.92 -4.56
N ALA A 135 -6.39 -6.93 -5.23
CA ALA A 135 -5.86 -8.12 -4.59
C ALA A 135 -4.33 -8.03 -4.56
N SER A 136 -3.72 -8.25 -3.40
CA SER A 136 -2.29 -8.25 -3.19
C SER A 136 -1.81 -9.64 -2.82
N PHE A 137 -0.64 -10.02 -3.29
CA PHE A 137 -0.08 -11.36 -3.14
C PHE A 137 1.40 -11.27 -2.80
N TYR A 138 1.83 -11.99 -1.77
CA TYR A 138 3.25 -12.19 -1.49
C TYR A 138 3.46 -13.55 -0.84
N GLU A 139 4.65 -14.11 -1.00
CA GLU A 139 4.99 -15.38 -0.37
C GLU A 139 6.02 -15.19 0.75
N VAL A 140 5.82 -15.90 1.85
CA VAL A 140 6.82 -16.05 2.90
C VAL A 140 7.46 -17.44 2.77
N SER A 141 8.75 -17.45 2.50
CA SER A 141 9.57 -18.66 2.42
C SER A 141 10.33 -18.84 3.73
N ASP A 142 10.15 -19.99 4.38
CA ASP A 142 10.82 -20.35 5.63
C ASP A 142 11.71 -21.56 5.42
N GLN A 143 13.03 -21.32 5.50
CA GLN A 143 14.01 -22.39 5.63
C GLN A 143 14.25 -22.62 7.11
N HIS A 144 13.49 -23.58 7.65
CA HIS A 144 13.36 -23.89 9.07
C HIS A 144 14.70 -23.78 9.82
N ALA A 145 14.74 -22.98 10.88
CA ALA A 145 15.90 -22.71 11.75
C ALA A 145 17.08 -21.93 11.11
N TYR A 146 17.02 -21.60 9.82
CA TYR A 146 18.09 -20.86 9.12
C TYR A 146 17.68 -19.43 8.75
N GLY A 147 16.45 -19.22 8.31
CA GLY A 147 15.98 -17.88 7.98
C GLY A 147 14.65 -17.86 7.24
N ILE A 148 14.04 -16.69 7.25
CA ILE A 148 12.78 -16.38 6.57
C ILE A 148 13.06 -15.33 5.50
N TYR A 149 12.40 -15.47 4.35
CA TYR A 149 12.37 -14.46 3.30
C TYR A 149 10.92 -14.13 2.94
N THR A 150 10.61 -12.85 2.84
CA THR A 150 9.32 -12.36 2.33
C THR A 150 9.54 -11.81 0.93
N GLY A 151 8.87 -12.40 -0.05
CA GLY A 151 8.89 -11.93 -1.42
C GLY A 151 8.26 -10.55 -1.58
N PRO A 152 8.55 -9.84 -2.69
CA PRO A 152 7.84 -8.60 -3.01
C PRO A 152 6.35 -8.86 -3.21
N THR A 153 5.53 -7.88 -2.87
CA THR A 153 4.09 -7.93 -3.11
C THR A 153 3.79 -7.65 -4.58
N ASP A 154 3.03 -8.54 -5.21
CA ASP A 154 2.41 -8.33 -6.52
C ASP A 154 0.92 -8.00 -6.34
N HIS A 155 0.32 -7.34 -7.33
CA HIS A 155 -1.05 -6.86 -7.25
C HIS A 155 -1.86 -7.22 -8.51
N ALA A 156 -3.15 -7.49 -8.32
CA ALA A 156 -4.09 -7.72 -9.40
C ALA A 156 -5.41 -7.01 -9.15
N THR A 157 -5.95 -6.39 -10.20
CA THR A 157 -7.22 -5.67 -10.14
C THR A 157 -7.78 -5.46 -11.53
N ALA A 158 -9.11 -5.47 -11.64
CA ALA A 158 -9.82 -5.11 -12.87
C ALA A 158 -10.29 -3.65 -12.85
N CYS A 159 -9.98 -2.90 -11.78
CA CYS A 159 -10.39 -1.50 -11.68
C CYS A 159 -9.55 -0.60 -12.59
N PRO A 160 -10.14 0.52 -13.06
CA PRO A 160 -9.38 1.53 -13.77
C PRO A 160 -8.26 2.10 -12.90
N THR A 161 -7.17 2.53 -13.56
CA THR A 161 -6.07 3.26 -12.93
C THR A 161 -6.58 4.43 -12.10
N ILE A 162 -6.02 4.57 -10.91
CA ILE A 162 -6.28 5.69 -9.99
C ILE A 162 -5.18 6.72 -10.18
N PRO A 163 -5.48 7.92 -10.71
CA PRO A 163 -4.48 8.98 -10.82
C PRO A 163 -3.99 9.40 -9.44
N VAL A 164 -2.68 9.35 -9.22
CA VAL A 164 -2.09 9.69 -7.91
C VAL A 164 -1.75 11.18 -7.77
N THR A 165 -2.00 11.99 -8.81
CA THR A 165 -1.65 13.43 -8.82
C THR A 165 -2.42 14.26 -7.81
N SER A 166 -3.58 13.81 -7.36
CA SER A 166 -4.35 14.46 -6.28
C SER A 166 -3.88 14.05 -4.88
N PHE A 167 -2.97 13.08 -4.78
CA PHE A 167 -2.53 12.52 -3.52
C PHE A 167 -1.17 13.08 -3.10
N ASP A 168 -0.97 13.18 -1.79
CA ASP A 168 0.27 13.69 -1.19
C ASP A 168 0.55 13.00 0.15
N ILE A 169 1.77 13.14 0.67
CA ILE A 169 2.20 12.62 1.96
C ILE A 169 2.46 13.79 2.91
N SER A 170 1.90 13.70 4.11
CA SER A 170 2.00 14.77 5.09
C SER A 170 2.53 14.29 6.44
N TRP A 171 3.29 15.15 7.11
CA TRP A 171 3.62 15.05 8.53
C TRP A 171 2.56 15.64 9.47
N ASN A 172 1.42 16.06 8.91
CA ASN A 172 0.28 16.63 9.64
C ASN A 172 -1.03 16.06 9.09
N GLU A 173 -1.93 15.69 10.01
CA GLU A 173 -3.24 15.14 9.67
C GLU A 173 -4.18 16.16 8.99
N ASN A 174 -4.02 17.45 9.30
CA ASN A 174 -5.01 18.49 8.96
C ASN A 174 -4.68 19.27 7.69
N TYR A 175 -3.42 19.26 7.24
CA TYR A 175 -2.95 19.97 6.05
C TYR A 175 -1.68 19.30 5.52
N VAL A 176 -1.34 19.56 4.26
CA VAL A 176 -0.14 19.03 3.62
C VAL A 176 1.11 19.71 4.17
N SER A 177 1.99 18.93 4.80
CA SER A 177 3.28 19.37 5.32
C SER A 177 4.36 18.39 4.90
N HIS A 178 5.27 18.80 4.02
CA HIS A 178 6.38 17.97 3.54
C HIS A 178 7.59 17.94 4.47
N SER A 179 7.59 18.77 5.50
CA SER A 179 8.68 18.84 6.48
C SER A 179 8.14 18.86 7.90
N LYS A 180 8.95 18.36 8.84
CA LYS A 180 8.67 18.38 10.27
C LYS A 180 9.93 18.81 11.01
N ALA A 181 9.84 19.93 11.72
CA ALA A 181 10.88 20.37 12.63
C ALA A 181 10.62 19.80 14.03
N LEU A 182 11.63 19.18 14.62
CA LEU A 182 11.62 18.73 16.01
C LEU A 182 12.51 19.63 16.84
N GLN A 183 11.95 20.25 17.88
CA GLN A 183 12.70 21.02 18.87
C GLN A 183 12.73 20.23 20.17
N LEU A 184 13.90 19.70 20.53
CA LEU A 184 14.07 18.83 21.70
C LEU A 184 15.04 19.48 22.68
N GLN A 185 14.71 19.42 23.97
CA GLN A 185 15.58 19.90 25.03
C GLN A 185 16.42 18.74 25.57
N SER A 186 17.75 18.90 25.57
CA SER A 186 18.65 17.87 26.07
C SER A 186 18.42 17.59 27.55
N ASN A 187 18.28 16.31 27.89
CA ASN A 187 18.22 15.84 29.28
C ASN A 187 19.46 14.99 29.66
N GLY A 188 20.49 14.98 28.81
CA GLY A 188 21.70 14.16 28.99
C GLY A 188 21.49 12.66 28.75
N SER A 189 20.39 12.25 28.14
CA SER A 189 20.06 10.85 27.85
C SER A 189 19.54 10.69 26.40
N THR A 190 19.01 9.52 26.06
CA THR A 190 18.36 9.32 24.76
C THR A 190 16.91 9.79 24.84
N ILE A 191 16.57 10.78 24.02
CA ILE A 191 15.19 11.25 23.83
C ILE A 191 14.57 10.41 22.72
N THR A 192 13.35 9.91 22.94
CA THR A 192 12.57 9.17 21.93
C THR A 192 11.29 9.92 21.64
N THR A 193 10.96 10.13 20.37
CA THR A 193 9.69 10.70 19.92
C THR A 193 9.17 9.93 18.71
N THR A 194 7.86 9.86 18.56
CA THR A 194 7.21 9.20 17.42
C THR A 194 6.51 10.26 16.60
N LEU A 195 6.77 10.26 15.30
CA LEU A 195 6.13 11.12 14.32
C LEU A 195 5.34 10.28 13.34
N SER A 196 4.07 10.60 13.13
CA SER A 196 3.24 9.89 12.16
C SER A 196 3.15 10.65 10.84
N THR A 197 3.01 9.89 9.76
CA THR A 197 2.73 10.39 8.40
C THR A 197 1.32 10.01 7.98
N TYR A 198 0.76 10.77 7.04
CA TYR A 198 -0.63 10.67 6.61
C TYR A 198 -0.72 10.75 5.10
N LEU A 199 -1.66 10.01 4.52
CA LEU A 199 -2.05 10.16 3.13
C LEU A 199 -3.04 11.33 3.02
N MET A 200 -2.80 12.22 2.06
CA MET A 200 -3.67 13.34 1.78
C MET A 200 -4.24 13.19 0.38
N GLN A 201 -5.48 13.60 0.17
CA GLN A 201 -6.11 13.73 -1.15
C GLN A 201 -6.72 15.13 -1.24
N ASP A 202 -6.33 15.89 -2.28
CA ASP A 202 -6.76 17.28 -2.50
C ASP A 202 -6.57 18.16 -1.25
N GLY A 203 -5.45 17.97 -0.55
CA GLY A 203 -5.10 18.70 0.67
C GLY A 203 -5.82 18.28 1.94
N LYS A 204 -6.68 17.27 1.90
CA LYS A 204 -7.44 16.76 3.06
C LYS A 204 -7.01 15.34 3.42
N LEU A 205 -7.19 14.95 4.67
CA LEU A 205 -6.90 13.59 5.12
C LEU A 205 -7.61 12.55 4.25
N CYS A 206 -6.84 11.60 3.73
CA CYS A 206 -7.33 10.40 3.07
C CYS A 206 -7.39 9.27 4.11
N ASP A 207 -8.56 9.11 4.72
CA ASP A 207 -8.74 8.20 5.84
C ASP A 207 -9.09 6.78 5.35
N GLY A 208 -8.11 5.87 5.42
CA GLY A 208 -8.26 4.46 5.06
C GLY A 208 -9.12 3.65 6.03
N SER A 209 -9.36 4.16 7.25
CA SER A 209 -10.15 3.49 8.29
C SER A 209 -11.66 3.53 8.03
N VAL A 210 -12.12 4.42 7.14
CA VAL A 210 -13.51 4.54 6.75
C VAL A 210 -13.84 3.53 5.65
N PHE A 211 -14.75 2.60 5.91
CA PHE A 211 -15.18 1.58 4.94
C PHE A 211 -16.28 2.12 4.02
N ASP A 212 -15.93 3.15 3.26
CA ASP A 212 -16.73 3.70 2.16
C ASP A 212 -15.91 3.76 0.86
N ASN A 213 -16.52 4.26 -0.22
CA ASN A 213 -15.83 4.39 -1.51
C ASN A 213 -14.58 5.27 -1.43
N ARG A 214 -14.59 6.36 -0.65
CA ARG A 214 -13.46 7.28 -0.55
C ARG A 214 -12.31 6.64 0.22
N GLY A 215 -12.60 6.02 1.36
CA GLY A 215 -11.61 5.28 2.13
C GLY A 215 -11.03 4.11 1.33
N ALA A 216 -11.81 3.48 0.44
CA ALA A 216 -11.30 2.48 -0.50
C ALA A 216 -10.17 3.02 -1.40
N TYR A 217 -10.33 4.20 -1.99
CA TYR A 217 -9.26 4.85 -2.76
C TYR A 217 -8.03 5.10 -1.88
N CYS A 218 -8.22 5.57 -0.65
CA CYS A 218 -7.12 5.79 0.30
C CYS A 218 -6.37 4.49 0.62
N ARG A 219 -7.09 3.39 0.85
CA ARG A 219 -6.50 2.06 1.11
C ARG A 219 -5.70 1.57 -0.08
N VAL A 220 -6.24 1.69 -1.29
CA VAL A 220 -5.55 1.24 -2.50
C VAL A 220 -4.28 2.04 -2.77
N VAL A 221 -4.32 3.37 -2.64
CA VAL A 221 -3.12 4.21 -2.81
C VAL A 221 -2.09 3.96 -1.70
N SER A 222 -2.54 3.73 -0.46
CA SER A 222 -1.67 3.33 0.66
C SER A 222 -1.04 1.96 0.45
N GLU A 223 -1.77 1.03 -0.17
CA GLU A 223 -1.29 -0.31 -0.49
C GLU A 223 -0.19 -0.29 -1.56
N LEU A 224 -0.37 0.53 -2.60
CA LEU A 224 0.59 0.70 -3.69
C LEU A 224 1.76 1.64 -3.35
N LEU A 225 1.85 2.11 -2.12
CA LEU A 225 2.88 3.04 -1.68
C LEU A 225 4.22 2.33 -1.45
N THR A 226 5.29 2.86 -2.05
CA THR A 226 6.67 2.46 -1.73
C THR A 226 7.30 3.48 -0.77
N PHE A 227 7.93 3.00 0.29
CA PHE A 227 8.61 3.83 1.28
C PHE A 227 10.10 3.49 1.36
N THR A 228 10.95 4.51 1.44
CA THR A 228 12.40 4.38 1.66
C THR A 228 12.87 5.37 2.72
N SER A 229 13.61 4.87 3.71
CA SER A 229 14.30 5.70 4.71
C SER A 229 15.80 5.77 4.38
N TYR A 230 16.33 6.97 4.21
CA TYR A 230 17.77 7.19 3.98
C TYR A 230 18.55 7.42 5.28
N GLY A 231 17.86 7.41 6.43
CA GLY A 231 18.45 7.72 7.72
C GLY A 231 18.70 9.22 7.92
N CYS A 232 19.60 9.53 8.85
CA CYS A 232 19.94 10.88 9.27
C CYS A 232 21.43 11.16 9.05
N ASP A 233 21.78 12.43 8.86
CA ASP A 233 23.16 12.89 8.65
C ASP A 233 24.06 12.83 9.91
N LYS A 234 23.48 12.67 11.11
CA LYS A 234 24.21 12.50 12.38
C LYS A 234 23.91 11.13 12.99
N SER A 235 24.97 10.40 13.34
CA SER A 235 24.87 9.08 14.00
C SER A 235 24.26 9.13 15.40
N THR A 236 24.24 10.30 16.05
CA THR A 236 23.54 10.51 17.32
C THR A 236 22.02 10.54 17.17
N VAL A 237 21.51 10.58 15.92
CA VAL A 237 20.09 10.53 15.59
C VAL A 237 19.83 9.26 14.79
N THR A 238 18.88 8.46 15.25
CA THR A 238 18.44 7.25 14.55
C THR A 238 16.93 7.31 14.33
N VAL A 239 16.48 6.73 13.22
CA VAL A 239 15.07 6.67 12.85
C VAL A 239 14.67 5.24 12.58
N SER A 240 13.55 4.82 13.13
CA SER A 240 12.95 3.50 12.92
C SER A 240 11.53 3.67 12.40
N PRO A 241 11.30 3.51 11.09
CA PRO A 241 9.98 3.58 10.50
C PRO A 241 9.20 2.28 10.74
N THR A 242 7.90 2.39 10.99
CA THR A 242 6.95 1.28 11.13
C THR A 242 5.72 1.59 10.29
N ARG A 243 5.37 0.72 9.33
CA ARG A 243 4.16 0.87 8.51
C ARG A 243 2.92 0.51 9.33
N HIS A 244 1.86 1.30 9.17
CA HIS A 244 0.54 1.00 9.74
C HIS A 244 -0.29 0.16 8.76
N PRO A 245 -1.29 -0.60 9.25
CA PRO A 245 -2.25 -1.27 8.39
C PRO A 245 -2.95 -0.26 7.46
N VAL A 246 -3.31 -0.68 6.25
CA VAL A 246 -4.04 0.20 5.30
C VAL A 246 -5.40 0.67 5.84
N THR A 247 -5.96 -0.03 6.81
CA THR A 247 -7.19 0.34 7.53
C THR A 247 -6.98 1.41 8.62
N ASP A 248 -5.78 1.98 8.74
CA ASP A 248 -5.49 3.13 9.58
C ASP A 248 -5.51 4.43 8.77
N LYS A 249 -5.68 5.57 9.45
CA LYS A 249 -5.47 6.90 8.89
C LYS A 249 -3.99 7.28 8.82
N GLN A 250 -3.15 6.66 9.65
CA GLN A 250 -1.70 6.85 9.65
C GLN A 250 -1.05 5.91 8.64
N LEU A 251 -0.01 6.38 7.95
CA LEU A 251 0.75 5.56 7.00
C LEU A 251 1.94 4.88 7.67
N HIS A 252 2.78 5.67 8.32
CA HIS A 252 3.95 5.20 9.04
C HIS A 252 4.15 6.01 10.31
N ASP A 253 4.59 5.31 11.35
CA ASP A 253 5.22 5.92 12.51
C ASP A 253 6.73 5.92 12.33
N ILE A 254 7.35 7.07 12.55
CA ILE A 254 8.78 7.29 12.48
C ILE A 254 9.27 7.54 13.89
N VAL A 255 9.83 6.50 14.50
CA VAL A 255 10.42 6.60 15.84
C VAL A 255 11.80 7.24 15.72
N VAL A 256 11.92 8.47 16.19
CA VAL A 256 13.18 9.22 16.22
C VAL A 256 13.81 9.07 17.60
N LYS A 257 15.05 8.60 17.63
CA LYS A 257 15.87 8.52 18.86
C LYS A 257 17.07 9.43 18.73
N VAL A 258 17.22 10.35 19.68
CA VAL A 258 18.31 11.34 19.72
C VAL A 258 19.12 11.12 20.99
N ASN A 259 20.39 10.74 20.85
CA ASN A 259 21.31 10.62 21.97
C ASN A 259 21.91 11.99 22.31
N THR A 260 21.47 12.59 23.43
CA THR A 260 21.94 13.91 23.87
C THR A 260 22.94 13.85 25.04
N SER A 261 23.56 12.69 25.28
CA SER A 261 24.53 12.47 26.37
C SER A 261 25.74 13.42 26.33
N SER A 262 26.16 13.86 25.15
CA SER A 262 27.25 14.83 24.98
C SER A 262 26.90 16.24 25.46
N ARG A 263 25.60 16.54 25.68
CA ARG A 263 25.06 17.86 26.04
C ARG A 263 25.46 19.00 25.09
N GLN A 264 25.93 18.67 23.91
CA GLN A 264 26.19 19.63 22.84
C GLN A 264 24.94 19.84 21.99
N PRO A 265 24.78 21.00 21.33
CA PRO A 265 23.75 21.18 20.31
C PRO A 265 23.87 20.11 19.21
N ILE A 266 22.74 19.54 18.82
CA ILE A 266 22.64 18.56 17.72
C ILE A 266 21.72 19.19 16.67
N ASP A 267 22.25 19.34 15.46
CA ASP A 267 21.46 19.65 14.27
C ASP A 267 21.62 18.48 13.29
N SER A 268 20.50 17.92 12.85
CA SER A 268 20.47 16.72 12.02
C SER A 268 19.25 16.72 11.10
N THR A 269 19.47 16.35 9.85
CA THR A 269 18.42 16.14 8.85
C THR A 269 18.26 14.66 8.56
N CYS A 270 17.03 14.15 8.69
CA CYS A 270 16.65 12.81 8.26
C CYS A 270 15.82 12.87 6.97
N ARG A 271 16.07 11.96 6.04
CA ARG A 271 15.40 11.95 4.72
C ARG A 271 14.60 10.68 4.50
N PHE A 272 13.41 10.86 3.96
CA PHE A 272 12.46 9.79 3.63
C PHE A 272 11.91 10.04 2.23
N GLN A 273 11.68 8.98 1.47
CA GLN A 273 11.03 9.03 0.17
C GLN A 273 9.78 8.15 0.20
N TYR A 274 8.71 8.71 -0.31
CA TYR A 274 7.47 8.02 -0.61
C TYR A 274 7.27 8.08 -2.13
N VAL A 275 6.97 6.95 -2.74
CA VAL A 275 6.56 6.86 -4.14
C VAL A 275 5.12 6.36 -4.17
N LEU A 276 4.23 7.16 -4.74
CA LEU A 276 2.85 6.79 -5.00
C LEU A 276 2.80 6.13 -6.37
N ASN A 277 2.49 4.84 -6.41
CA ASN A 277 2.37 4.11 -7.66
C ASN A 277 0.92 4.15 -8.14
N GLU A 278 0.75 4.36 -9.44
CA GLU A 278 -0.56 4.22 -10.09
C GLU A 278 -0.92 2.74 -10.20
N LEU A 279 -2.24 2.49 -10.21
CA LEU A 279 -2.85 1.17 -10.33
C LEU A 279 -2.92 0.69 -11.79
#